data_AF-A0A218ZVZ6-F1
#
_entry.id   AF-A0A218ZVZ6-F1
#
_cell.length_a   1.000
_cell.length_b   1.000
_cell.length_c   1.000
_cell.angle_alpha   90.00
_cell.angle_beta   90.00
_cell.angle_gamma   90.00
#
_symmetry.space_group_name_H-M   'P 1'
#
loop_
_entity.id
_entity.type
_entity.pdbx_description
1 polymer ?
#
loop_
_entity_poly.entity_id
_entity_poly.type
_entity_poly.pdbx_seq_one_letter_code
_entity_poly.pdbx_strand_id
1 'polypeptide(L)'
;MDSEKQFPTFDCMISNTQEPYDSEVENYFINAQYLAIELNNLRLLDREWSANYVKMIKFLSDLSDSIIYKKSPPSHDFLVDLAMGEETEDSSSERLLRSQNPLVGNLMRAALKARELMFWFVRLSKETRFAEGFNINSYEGLPFLRLVLVYRSIVLSK
;
A
#
# COMPACT_ATOMS: atom_id res chain seq x y z
N MET A 1 20.93 41.38 -6.75
CA MET A 1 19.60 40.75 -6.75
C MET A 1 19.82 39.30 -6.45
N ASP A 2 19.61 38.89 -5.20
CA ASP A 2 19.51 37.46 -4.88
C ASP A 2 18.25 36.96 -5.60
N SER A 3 18.44 36.15 -6.63
CA SER A 3 17.35 35.34 -7.18
C SER A 3 16.76 34.55 -6.01
N GLU A 4 15.48 34.73 -5.70
CA GLU A 4 14.78 33.91 -4.71
C GLU A 4 15.07 32.44 -5.01
N LYS A 5 15.81 31.78 -4.13
CA LYS A 5 16.10 30.36 -4.25
C LYS A 5 14.79 29.61 -4.05
N GLN A 6 14.17 29.19 -5.14
CA GLN A 6 13.01 28.31 -5.10
C GLN A 6 13.47 26.88 -4.81
N PHE A 7 12.68 26.14 -4.03
CA PHE A 7 12.89 24.71 -3.86
C PHE A 7 12.67 23.99 -5.21
N PRO A 8 13.44 22.93 -5.49
CA PRO A 8 13.26 22.18 -6.73
C PRO A 8 11.89 21.48 -6.76
N THR A 9 11.37 21.28 -7.97
CA THR A 9 10.15 20.55 -8.28
C THR A 9 10.50 19.27 -9.06
N PHE A 10 9.50 18.43 -9.34
CA PHE A 10 9.64 17.26 -10.20
C PHE A 10 8.55 17.20 -11.26
N ASP A 11 8.83 16.50 -12.37
CA ASP A 11 7.83 16.20 -13.41
C ASP A 11 6.86 15.11 -12.92
N CYS A 12 5.61 15.49 -12.67
CA CYS A 12 4.55 14.55 -12.31
C CYS A 12 3.92 13.97 -13.58
N MET A 13 4.18 12.68 -13.82
CA MET A 13 3.68 11.96 -15.00
C MET A 13 2.16 11.79 -15.04
N ILE A 14 1.47 11.91 -13.89
CA ILE A 14 0.00 11.77 -13.84
C ILE A 14 -0.69 13.02 -14.36
N SER A 15 -0.24 14.20 -13.91
CA SER A 15 -0.82 15.49 -14.24
C SER A 15 -0.12 16.19 -15.42
N ASN A 16 1.05 15.70 -15.85
CA ASN A 16 1.95 16.35 -16.80
C ASN A 16 2.30 17.80 -16.38
N THR A 17 2.50 18.00 -15.06
CA THR A 17 2.86 19.29 -14.45
C THR A 17 4.08 19.15 -13.56
N GLN A 18 4.70 20.29 -13.22
CA GLN A 18 5.72 20.35 -12.18
C GLN A 18 5.06 20.38 -10.81
N GLU A 19 5.46 19.48 -9.92
CA GLU A 19 4.95 19.40 -8.54
C GLU A 19 6.09 19.59 -7.53
N PRO A 20 5.82 20.17 -6.36
CA PRO A 20 6.79 20.24 -5.28
C PRO A 20 6.95 18.87 -4.58
N TYR A 21 8.11 18.62 -3.98
CA TYR A 21 8.41 17.35 -3.28
C TYR A 21 7.58 17.11 -2.01
N ASP A 22 6.88 18.12 -1.49
CA ASP A 22 5.93 17.98 -0.39
C ASP A 22 4.49 17.70 -0.88
N SER A 23 4.30 17.50 -2.19
CA SER A 23 2.99 17.19 -2.77
C SER A 23 2.40 15.89 -2.22
N GLU A 24 1.07 15.84 -2.18
CA GLU A 24 0.34 14.68 -1.68
C GLU A 24 0.54 13.45 -2.58
N VAL A 25 0.75 13.67 -3.89
CA VAL A 25 1.00 12.61 -4.86
C VAL A 25 2.35 11.93 -4.61
N GLU A 26 3.37 12.70 -4.26
CA GLU A 26 4.67 12.15 -3.87
C GLU A 26 4.55 11.34 -2.57
N ASN A 27 3.81 11.86 -1.59
CA ASN A 27 3.54 11.14 -0.34
C ASN A 27 2.84 9.78 -0.58
N TYR A 28 1.96 9.68 -1.56
CA TYR A 28 1.35 8.40 -1.94
C TYR A 28 2.40 7.40 -2.45
N PHE A 29 3.23 7.79 -3.41
CA PHE A 29 4.22 6.89 -4.00
C PHE A 29 5.32 6.50 -3.01
N ILE A 30 5.75 7.40 -2.13
CA ILE A 30 6.66 7.08 -1.03
C ILE A 30 6.05 6.02 -0.11
N ASN A 31 4.77 6.16 0.27
CA ASN A 31 4.11 5.17 1.12
C ASN A 31 3.90 3.83 0.42
N ALA A 32 3.67 3.83 -0.90
CA ALA A 32 3.61 2.60 -1.69
C ALA A 32 4.96 1.86 -1.66
N GLN A 33 6.07 2.60 -1.80
CA GLN A 33 7.42 2.03 -1.72
C GLN A 33 7.73 1.50 -0.31
N TYR A 34 7.38 2.23 0.75
CA TYR A 34 7.54 1.73 2.11
C TYR A 34 6.77 0.44 2.35
N LEU A 35 5.53 0.34 1.87
CA LEU A 35 4.77 -0.91 1.96
C LEU A 35 5.45 -2.05 1.18
N ALA A 36 5.96 -1.79 -0.02
CA ALA A 36 6.69 -2.78 -0.80
C ALA A 36 7.98 -3.27 -0.07
N ILE A 37 8.68 -2.36 0.64
CA ILE A 37 9.84 -2.71 1.48
C ILE A 37 9.41 -3.63 2.63
N GLU A 38 8.34 -3.31 3.34
CA GLU A 38 7.81 -4.16 4.43
C GLU A 38 7.40 -5.54 3.91
N LEU A 39 6.74 -5.61 2.75
CA LEU A 39 6.39 -6.87 2.10
C LEU A 39 7.61 -7.68 1.69
N ASN A 40 8.68 -7.04 1.20
CA ASN A 40 9.92 -7.75 0.88
C ASN A 40 10.62 -8.27 2.15
N ASN A 41 10.57 -7.53 3.25
CA ASN A 41 11.09 -8.03 4.53
C ASN A 41 10.30 -9.25 5.00
N LEU A 42 8.97 -9.19 4.93
CA LEU A 42 8.09 -10.33 5.23
C LEU A 42 8.38 -11.53 4.32
N ARG A 43 8.61 -11.31 3.02
CA ARG A 43 9.01 -12.35 2.06
C ARG A 43 10.26 -13.12 2.50
N LEU A 44 11.24 -12.42 3.08
CA LEU A 44 12.49 -13.01 3.52
C LEU A 44 12.35 -13.75 4.86
N LEU A 45 11.47 -13.28 5.74
CA LEU A 45 11.31 -13.79 7.10
C LEU A 45 10.22 -14.88 7.23
N ASP A 46 9.10 -14.74 6.51
CA ASP A 46 7.97 -15.68 6.48
C ASP A 46 8.02 -16.48 5.16
N ARG A 47 8.99 -17.41 5.09
CA ARG A 47 9.33 -18.15 3.87
C ARG A 47 8.17 -18.95 3.30
N GLU A 48 7.32 -19.52 4.15
CA GLU A 48 6.14 -20.27 3.75
C GLU A 48 5.14 -19.42 2.95
N TRP A 49 5.13 -18.12 3.20
CA TRP A 49 4.25 -17.14 2.55
C TRP A 49 4.97 -16.26 1.52
N SER A 50 6.25 -16.50 1.24
CA SER A 50 7.07 -15.71 0.33
C SER A 50 6.39 -15.43 -1.02
N ALA A 51 5.76 -16.44 -1.62
CA ALA A 51 5.09 -16.29 -2.92
C ALA A 51 3.91 -15.29 -2.87
N ASN A 52 3.18 -15.23 -1.76
CA ASN A 52 2.06 -14.29 -1.60
C ASN A 52 2.56 -12.85 -1.47
N TYR A 53 3.64 -12.62 -0.71
CA TYR A 53 4.24 -11.29 -0.60
C TYR A 53 4.80 -10.79 -1.95
N VAL A 54 5.36 -11.68 -2.79
CA VAL A 54 5.78 -11.33 -4.16
C VAL A 54 4.59 -10.86 -4.99
N LYS A 55 3.46 -11.57 -4.94
CA LYS A 55 2.23 -11.17 -5.65
C LYS A 55 1.73 -9.80 -5.17
N MET A 56 1.80 -9.52 -3.87
CA MET A 56 1.42 -8.22 -3.30
C MET A 56 2.34 -7.08 -3.75
N ILE A 57 3.65 -7.31 -3.78
CA ILE A 57 4.62 -6.32 -4.30
C ILE A 57 4.34 -6.04 -5.78
N LYS A 58 4.11 -7.10 -6.56
CA LYS A 58 3.75 -6.96 -7.98
C LYS A 58 2.44 -6.19 -8.16
N PHE A 59 1.42 -6.48 -7.36
CA PHE A 59 0.16 -5.75 -7.37
C PHE A 59 0.37 -4.25 -7.11
N LEU A 60 1.18 -3.87 -6.11
CA LEU A 60 1.48 -2.45 -5.84
C LEU A 60 2.22 -1.76 -6.99
N SER A 61 3.16 -2.46 -7.63
CA SER A 61 3.88 -1.96 -8.80
C SER A 61 2.93 -1.75 -9.98
N ASP A 62 2.15 -2.77 -10.32
CA ASP A 62 1.22 -2.74 -11.44
C ASP A 62 0.09 -1.69 -11.20
N LEU A 63 -0.32 -1.49 -9.94
CA LEU A 63 -1.28 -0.44 -9.55
C LEU A 63 -0.69 0.97 -9.70
N SER A 64 0.58 1.16 -9.31
CA SER A 64 1.27 2.43 -9.49
C SER A 64 1.36 2.78 -10.99
N ASP A 65 1.70 1.80 -11.82
CA ASP A 65 1.71 1.96 -13.28
C ASP A 65 0.31 2.26 -13.83
N SER A 66 -0.74 1.61 -13.33
CA SER A 66 -2.10 1.89 -13.79
C SER A 66 -2.55 3.31 -13.45
N ILE A 67 -2.17 3.82 -12.28
CA ILE A 67 -2.45 5.20 -11.86
C ILE A 67 -1.69 6.20 -12.74
N ILE A 68 -0.38 6.00 -12.93
CA ILE A 68 0.49 6.91 -13.70
C ILE A 68 0.07 6.95 -15.16
N TYR A 69 -0.13 5.79 -15.78
CA TYR A 69 -0.39 5.69 -17.21
C TYR A 69 -1.88 5.59 -17.56
N LYS A 70 -2.77 5.75 -16.57
CA LYS A 70 -4.23 5.71 -16.75
C LYS A 70 -4.70 4.43 -17.43
N LYS A 71 -4.09 3.30 -17.05
CA LYS A 71 -4.42 1.96 -17.55
C LYS A 71 -5.45 1.30 -16.63
N SER A 72 -6.03 0.19 -17.09
CA SER A 72 -6.85 -0.66 -16.24
C SER A 72 -6.07 -1.11 -14.99
N PRO A 73 -6.71 -1.15 -13.81
CA PRO A 73 -6.06 -1.59 -12.58
C PRO A 73 -5.70 -3.08 -12.66
N PRO A 74 -4.68 -3.54 -11.92
CA PRO A 74 -4.34 -4.96 -11.84
C PRO A 74 -5.47 -5.76 -11.19
N SER A 75 -5.61 -7.04 -11.57
CA SER A 75 -6.52 -7.96 -10.86
C SER A 75 -6.10 -8.06 -9.39
N HIS A 76 -7.12 -8.06 -8.52
CA HIS A 76 -6.98 -8.23 -7.08
C HIS A 76 -7.64 -9.52 -6.58
N ASP A 77 -8.06 -10.42 -7.48
CA ASP A 77 -8.78 -11.65 -7.13
C ASP A 77 -7.99 -12.51 -6.15
N PHE A 78 -6.66 -12.59 -6.32
CA PHE A 78 -5.80 -13.32 -5.40
C PHE A 78 -5.80 -12.74 -3.97
N LEU A 79 -6.03 -11.44 -3.81
CA LEU A 79 -6.15 -10.82 -2.49
C LEU A 79 -7.49 -11.14 -1.87
N VAL A 80 -8.56 -11.18 -2.68
CA VAL A 80 -9.89 -11.63 -2.25
C VAL A 80 -9.80 -13.07 -1.76
N ASP A 81 -9.23 -13.98 -2.56
CA ASP A 81 -9.07 -15.39 -2.22
C ASP A 81 -8.31 -15.58 -0.89
N LEU A 82 -7.22 -14.82 -0.69
CA LEU A 82 -6.45 -14.86 0.55
C LEU A 82 -7.19 -14.25 1.76
N ALA A 83 -8.18 -13.38 1.52
CA ALA A 83 -8.97 -12.72 2.54
C ALA A 83 -10.27 -13.46 2.89
N MET A 84 -10.65 -14.51 2.16
CA MET A 84 -11.87 -15.30 2.40
C MET A 84 -11.74 -16.33 3.53
N GLY A 85 -10.74 -16.19 4.40
CA GLY A 85 -10.54 -17.07 5.55
C GLY A 85 -11.57 -16.87 6.67
N GLU A 86 -11.51 -17.73 7.70
CA GLU A 86 -12.39 -17.68 8.88
C GLU A 86 -11.94 -16.64 9.93
N GLU A 87 -10.82 -15.95 9.68
CA GLU A 87 -10.29 -14.95 10.58
C GLU A 87 -11.22 -13.75 10.69
N THR A 88 -11.39 -13.24 11.91
CA THR A 88 -12.09 -11.98 12.18
C THR A 88 -11.11 -11.00 12.78
N GLU A 89 -11.14 -9.74 12.34
CA GLU A 89 -10.30 -8.70 12.93
C GLU A 89 -10.49 -8.64 14.46
N ASP A 90 -9.39 -8.75 15.19
CA ASP A 90 -9.36 -8.60 16.65
C ASP A 90 -8.51 -7.40 17.08
N SER A 91 -8.44 -7.18 18.40
CA SER A 91 -7.65 -6.11 19.00
C SER A 91 -6.17 -6.25 18.65
N SER A 92 -5.65 -5.25 17.94
CA SER A 92 -4.24 -5.17 17.55
C SER A 92 -3.29 -5.24 18.75
N SER A 93 -3.62 -4.55 19.85
CA SER A 93 -2.80 -4.55 21.07
C SER A 93 -2.80 -5.92 21.75
N GLU A 94 -3.96 -6.57 21.85
CA GLU A 94 -4.05 -7.92 22.44
C GLU A 94 -3.29 -8.95 21.61
N ARG A 95 -3.38 -8.85 20.28
CA ARG A 95 -2.63 -9.71 19.35
C ARG A 95 -1.12 -9.61 19.56
N LEU A 96 -0.60 -8.39 19.76
CA LEU A 96 0.83 -8.17 20.06
C LEU A 96 1.22 -8.69 21.43
N LEU A 97 0.37 -8.51 22.44
CA LEU A 97 0.65 -8.96 23.81
C LEU A 97 0.66 -10.49 23.94
N ARG A 98 -0.19 -11.19 23.19
CA ARG A 98 -0.28 -12.66 23.27
C ARG A 98 0.73 -13.38 22.36
N SER A 99 1.10 -12.78 21.24
CA SER A 99 1.97 -13.43 20.25
C SER A 99 3.40 -13.62 20.76
N GLN A 100 3.97 -14.80 20.50
CA GLN A 100 5.42 -15.04 20.64
C GLN A 100 6.16 -14.95 19.29
N ASN A 101 5.43 -14.78 18.18
CA ASN A 101 6.00 -14.73 16.85
C ASN A 101 6.30 -13.26 16.45
N PRO A 102 7.58 -12.90 16.22
CA PRO A 102 7.97 -11.54 15.87
C PRO A 102 7.40 -11.08 14.51
N LEU A 103 7.00 -12.00 13.63
CA LEU A 103 6.37 -11.68 12.35
C LEU A 103 5.04 -10.95 12.52
N VAL A 104 4.33 -11.14 13.64
CA VAL A 104 3.05 -10.46 13.91
C VAL A 104 3.22 -8.95 13.90
N GLY A 105 4.29 -8.43 14.52
CA GLY A 105 4.59 -7.00 14.52
C GLY A 105 4.89 -6.45 13.12
N ASN A 106 5.63 -7.21 12.30
CA ASN A 106 5.96 -6.82 10.93
C ASN A 106 4.72 -6.81 10.03
N LEU A 107 3.85 -7.82 10.15
CA LEU A 107 2.59 -7.89 9.41
C LEU A 107 1.64 -6.76 9.79
N MET A 108 1.54 -6.45 11.08
CA MET A 108 0.71 -5.33 11.54
C MET A 108 1.24 -3.99 11.05
N ARG A 109 2.56 -3.80 11.04
CA ARG A 109 3.19 -2.60 10.47
C ARG A 109 2.88 -2.47 8.97
N ALA A 110 3.02 -3.55 8.20
CA ALA A 110 2.65 -3.58 6.79
C ALA A 110 1.16 -3.26 6.59
N ALA A 111 0.27 -3.83 7.42
CA ALA A 111 -1.17 -3.55 7.36
C ALA A 111 -1.50 -2.07 7.66
N LEU A 112 -0.81 -1.45 8.61
CA LEU A 112 -0.94 -0.02 8.89
C LEU A 112 -0.46 0.83 7.71
N LYS A 113 0.65 0.44 7.07
CA LYS A 113 1.14 1.11 5.85
C LYS A 113 0.18 0.97 4.67
N ALA A 114 -0.46 -0.19 4.50
CA ALA A 114 -1.54 -0.36 3.53
C ALA A 114 -2.72 0.58 3.83
N ARG A 115 -3.10 0.74 5.10
CA ARG A 115 -4.17 1.68 5.50
C ARG A 115 -3.78 3.14 5.25
N GLU A 116 -2.53 3.52 5.52
CA GLU A 116 -2.01 4.85 5.21
C GLU A 116 -2.01 5.12 3.70
N LEU A 117 -1.63 4.12 2.89
CA LEU A 117 -1.71 4.20 1.43
C LEU A 117 -3.15 4.41 0.94
N MET A 118 -4.12 3.71 1.54
CA MET A 118 -5.55 3.91 1.25
C MET A 118 -6.01 5.34 1.58
N PHE A 119 -5.54 5.92 2.69
CA PHE A 119 -5.85 7.30 3.05
C PHE A 119 -5.36 8.29 1.99
N TRP A 120 -4.10 8.19 1.58
CA TRP A 120 -3.53 9.05 0.55
C TRP A 120 -4.22 8.87 -0.80
N PHE A 121 -4.57 7.63 -1.15
CA PHE A 121 -5.34 7.34 -2.37
C PHE A 121 -6.67 8.12 -2.38
N VAL A 122 -7.46 8.00 -1.30
CA VAL A 122 -8.79 8.66 -1.19
C VAL A 122 -8.66 10.18 -1.12
N ARG A 123 -7.52 10.69 -0.65
CA ARG A 123 -7.26 12.12 -0.65
C ARG A 123 -7.02 12.62 -2.08
N LEU A 124 -6.15 11.95 -2.83
CA LEU A 124 -5.82 12.26 -4.22
C LEU A 124 -7.00 12.04 -5.18
N SER A 125 -7.90 11.10 -4.89
CA SER A 125 -9.11 10.88 -5.70
C SER A 125 -10.06 12.08 -5.73
N LYS A 126 -9.95 12.99 -4.75
CA LYS A 126 -10.74 14.22 -4.66
C LYS A 126 -10.12 15.38 -5.42
N GLU A 127 -8.87 15.27 -5.84
CA GLU A 127 -8.21 16.28 -6.67
C GLU A 127 -8.49 16.01 -8.15
N THR A 128 -9.15 16.97 -8.83
CA THR A 128 -9.57 16.81 -10.23
C THR A 128 -8.45 16.39 -11.18
N ARG A 129 -7.22 16.86 -10.96
CA ARG A 129 -6.05 16.52 -11.77
C ARG A 129 -5.54 15.08 -11.60
N PHE A 130 -5.93 14.41 -10.52
CA PHE A 130 -5.50 13.05 -10.18
C PHE A 130 -6.65 12.03 -10.19
N ALA A 131 -7.90 12.49 -10.14
CA ALA A 131 -9.10 11.65 -10.02
C ALA A 131 -9.23 10.56 -11.10
N GLU A 132 -8.68 10.77 -12.30
CA GLU A 132 -8.70 9.77 -13.37
C GLU A 132 -7.87 8.52 -13.01
N GLY A 133 -6.66 8.71 -12.46
CA GLY A 133 -5.82 7.59 -11.99
C GLY A 133 -6.26 7.05 -10.63
N PHE A 134 -6.62 7.96 -9.73
CA PHE A 134 -7.09 7.67 -8.37
C PHE A 134 -8.61 7.52 -8.34
N ASN A 135 -9.13 6.48 -9.00
CA ASN A 135 -10.56 6.19 -9.05
C ASN A 135 -10.94 4.95 -8.22
N ILE A 136 -12.23 4.66 -8.12
CA ILE A 136 -12.75 3.55 -7.30
C ILE A 136 -12.23 2.18 -7.78
N ASN A 137 -12.14 1.94 -9.09
CA ASN A 137 -11.69 0.65 -9.64
C ASN A 137 -10.22 0.38 -9.25
N SER A 138 -9.38 1.42 -9.27
CA SER A 138 -7.98 1.34 -8.83
C SER A 138 -7.85 1.17 -7.30
N TYR A 139 -8.90 1.47 -6.52
CA TYR A 139 -8.88 1.35 -5.07
C TYR A 139 -9.23 -0.05 -4.55
N GLU A 140 -10.04 -0.83 -5.29
CA GLU A 140 -10.71 -2.04 -4.81
C GLU A 140 -9.79 -3.09 -4.18
N GLY A 141 -8.57 -3.26 -4.69
CA GLY A 141 -7.63 -4.24 -4.14
C GLY A 141 -6.96 -3.82 -2.83
N LEU A 142 -6.87 -2.52 -2.52
CA LEU A 142 -6.15 -2.03 -1.34
C LEU A 142 -6.77 -2.47 0.00
N PRO A 143 -8.11 -2.42 0.19
CA PRO A 143 -8.75 -3.00 1.38
C PRO A 143 -8.38 -4.47 1.61
N PHE A 144 -8.38 -5.29 0.55
CA PHE A 144 -8.04 -6.71 0.64
C PHE A 144 -6.55 -6.90 0.96
N LEU A 145 -5.65 -6.14 0.36
CA LEU A 145 -4.23 -6.16 0.72
C LEU A 145 -4.01 -5.93 2.22
N ARG A 146 -4.66 -4.91 2.79
CA ARG A 146 -4.63 -4.64 4.23
C ARG A 146 -5.21 -5.82 5.01
N LEU A 147 -6.37 -6.34 4.61
CA LEU A 147 -7.07 -7.40 5.31
C LEU A 147 -6.25 -8.71 5.35
N VAL A 148 -5.65 -9.10 4.23
CA VAL A 148 -4.79 -10.29 4.15
C VAL A 148 -3.62 -10.22 5.13
N LEU A 149 -2.97 -9.04 5.26
CA LEU A 149 -1.88 -8.84 6.20
C LEU A 149 -2.36 -8.94 7.66
N VAL A 150 -3.54 -8.39 7.95
CA VAL A 150 -4.18 -8.52 9.27
C VAL A 150 -4.47 -10.00 9.56
N TYR A 151 -5.09 -10.74 8.65
CA TYR A 151 -5.47 -12.14 8.86
C TYR A 151 -4.26 -13.04 9.04
N ARG A 152 -3.22 -12.88 8.20
CA ARG A 152 -1.96 -13.62 8.39
C ARG A 152 -1.36 -13.36 9.78
N SER A 153 -1.43 -12.11 10.28
CA SER A 153 -0.94 -11.81 11.64
C SER A 153 -1.80 -12.42 12.75
N ILE A 154 -3.12 -12.59 12.54
CA ILE A 154 -4.00 -13.30 13.48
C ILE A 154 -3.60 -14.77 13.52
N VAL A 155 -3.46 -15.40 12.36
CA VAL A 155 -3.04 -16.81 12.24
C VAL A 155 -1.73 -17.07 12.97
N LEU A 156 -0.73 -16.19 12.79
CA LEU A 156 0.59 -16.35 13.42
C LEU A 156 0.63 -15.93 14.91
N SER A 157 -0.44 -15.34 15.44
CA SER A 157 -0.53 -14.92 16.85
C SER A 157 -1.15 -15.96 17.78
N LYS A 158 -1.69 -17.04 17.21
CA LYS A 158 -2.22 -18.20 17.94
C LYS A 158 -1.06 -19.11 18.33
#